data_AF-A0A1I2SIQ8-F1
#
_entry.id   AF-A0A1I2SIQ8-F1
#
_cell.length_a   1.000
_cell.length_b   1.000
_cell.length_c   1.000
_cell.angle_alpha   90.00
_cell.angle_beta   90.00
_cell.angle_gamma   90.00
#
_symmetry.space_group_name_H-M   'P 1'
#
loop_
_entity.id
_entity.type
_entity.pdbx_description
1 polymer ?
#
loop_
_entity_poly.entity_id
_entity_poly.type
_entity_poly.pdbx_seq_one_letter_code
_entity_poly.pdbx_strand_id
1 'polypeptide(L)'
;MISLAGRDIMHAWGKFVFTGVGLGLLIGVTLSMAGIYRGMVDDAKVLLDNSRADLWVVQKDTLGPYAEPSSLYEDTWRSIRGMQGVATVANVTYLTMQVRKEARDVRAMIVGIAPGKATTPGWPPYLVAGRQITRSHYEAVADIATGFNLGDHLTIRRNHYKVVGLTRRMVSSGGDPMVFIPLKDAQEAQFLKDNDAIWQSRRRTEANPAFNRPGSPGLLDAVITSQSSNPYVNAALVRIETGYSAEDVAESIRRWKRLTVYTRSQMEQILVGKLIATSAKQIGMFLVILSIVSAAIVAFIIYTLTLGKIREIAVLKLIGTRNRTIAAMIVQQAIALGVIGFVVGKITATLFMAPIFPKYVLLEPLDSVRGFAIVILICVLSSAIAIRAALKVDPAEAIGG
;
A
#
# COMPACT_ATOMS: atom_id res chain seq x y z
N MET A 1 36.07 31.38 -11.34
CA MET A 1 35.22 32.59 -11.44
C MET A 1 34.28 32.60 -10.26
N ILE A 2 34.32 33.64 -9.43
CA ILE A 2 33.50 33.76 -8.23
C ILE A 2 32.03 33.90 -8.68
N SER A 3 31.17 32.94 -8.35
CA SER A 3 29.74 32.99 -8.71
C SER A 3 29.09 34.20 -8.04
N LEU A 4 28.56 35.13 -8.86
CA LEU A 4 27.75 36.25 -8.37
C LEU A 4 26.56 35.75 -7.54
N ALA A 5 25.92 34.66 -7.97
CA ALA A 5 24.82 34.05 -7.23
C ALA A 5 25.22 33.58 -5.82
N GLY A 6 26.44 33.03 -5.66
CA GLY A 6 26.93 32.57 -4.36
C GLY A 6 27.13 33.70 -3.35
N ARG A 7 27.74 34.83 -3.78
CA ARG A 7 27.85 36.03 -2.94
C ARG A 7 26.49 36.61 -2.59
N ASP A 8 25.57 36.57 -3.55
CA ASP A 8 24.23 37.11 -3.38
C ASP A 8 23.39 36.33 -2.35
N ILE A 9 23.54 35.00 -2.35
CA ILE A 9 22.95 34.11 -1.34
C ILE A 9 23.57 34.37 0.04
N MET A 10 24.89 34.59 0.11
CA MET A 10 25.60 34.79 1.37
C MET A 10 25.18 36.07 2.11
N HIS A 11 24.87 37.15 1.38
CA HIS A 11 24.34 38.37 1.98
C HIS A 11 22.90 38.23 2.51
N ALA A 12 22.10 37.31 1.96
CA ALA A 12 20.72 37.06 2.37
C ALA A 12 20.53 35.67 3.03
N TRP A 13 21.60 35.12 3.60
CA TRP A 13 21.68 33.71 4.01
C TRP A 13 20.51 33.24 4.87
N GLY A 14 20.16 34.00 5.92
CA GLY A 14 19.06 33.62 6.83
C GLY A 14 17.70 33.52 6.13
N LYS A 15 17.37 34.48 5.26
CA LYS A 15 16.12 34.46 4.49
C LYS A 15 16.12 33.31 3.48
N PHE A 16 17.25 33.07 2.81
CA PHE A 16 17.38 32.04 1.79
C PHE A 16 17.29 30.62 2.36
N VAL A 17 17.93 30.37 3.52
CA VAL A 17 17.83 29.08 4.21
C VAL A 17 16.42 28.86 4.75
N PHE A 18 15.80 29.87 5.37
CA PHE A 18 14.45 29.73 5.92
C PHE A 18 13.41 29.42 4.83
N THR A 19 13.48 30.12 3.69
CA THR A 19 12.60 29.83 2.54
C THR A 19 12.91 28.47 1.91
N GLY A 20 14.19 28.08 1.84
CA GLY A 20 14.61 26.75 1.39
C GLY A 20 14.09 25.61 2.26
N VAL A 21 14.04 25.80 3.59
CA VAL A 21 13.46 24.84 4.53
C VAL A 21 11.94 24.75 4.33
N GLY A 22 11.23 25.88 4.24
CA GLY A 22 9.78 25.87 4.01
C GLY A 22 9.40 25.18 2.70
N LEU A 23 10.13 25.47 1.62
CA LEU A 23 10.00 24.76 0.35
C LEU A 23 10.34 23.28 0.50
N GLY A 24 11.39 22.96 1.25
CA GLY A 24 11.82 21.59 1.46
C GLY A 24 10.80 20.75 2.20
N LEU A 25 10.08 21.30 3.17
CA LEU A 25 8.98 20.60 3.84
C LEU A 25 7.86 20.25 2.85
N LEU A 26 7.49 21.17 1.95
CA LEU A 26 6.50 20.91 0.89
C LEU A 26 6.97 19.81 -0.07
N ILE A 27 8.24 19.86 -0.49
CA ILE A 27 8.85 18.80 -1.31
C ILE A 27 8.91 17.47 -0.54
N GLY A 28 9.15 17.49 0.76
CA GLY A 28 9.15 16.30 1.60
C GLY A 28 7.78 15.64 1.65
N VAL A 29 6.70 16.42 1.72
CA VAL A 29 5.33 15.91 1.61
C VAL A 29 5.11 15.26 0.25
N THR A 30 5.52 15.90 -0.85
CA THR A 30 5.31 15.32 -2.21
C THR A 30 6.09 14.02 -2.40
N LEU A 31 7.35 13.97 -1.98
CA LEU A 31 8.16 12.75 -2.03
C LEU A 31 7.54 11.62 -1.18
N SER A 32 7.01 11.96 0.00
CA SER A 32 6.36 10.98 0.87
C SER A 32 5.07 10.44 0.25
N MET A 33 4.26 11.29 -0.38
CA MET A 33 3.04 10.83 -1.08
C MET A 33 3.35 9.92 -2.26
N ALA A 34 4.40 10.21 -3.03
CA ALA A 34 4.87 9.32 -4.07
C ALA A 34 5.36 7.98 -3.49
N GLY A 35 6.09 8.00 -2.38
CA GLY A 35 6.56 6.80 -1.68
C GLY A 35 5.43 5.95 -1.09
N ILE A 36 4.36 6.58 -0.59
CA ILE A 36 3.16 5.89 -0.09
C ILE A 36 2.46 5.16 -1.24
N TYR A 37 2.26 5.81 -2.39
CA TYR A 37 1.64 5.16 -3.55
C TYR A 37 2.44 3.93 -3.98
N ARG A 38 3.77 4.05 -4.04
CA ARG A 38 4.64 2.94 -4.42
C ARG A 38 4.66 1.82 -3.39
N GLY A 39 4.64 2.18 -2.10
CA GLY A 39 4.48 1.23 -1.00
C GLY A 39 3.17 0.43 -1.10
N MET A 40 2.06 1.08 -1.46
CA MET A 40 0.79 0.38 -1.69
C MET A 40 0.85 -0.61 -2.86
N VAL A 41 1.51 -0.23 -3.97
CA VAL A 41 1.71 -1.14 -5.11
C VAL A 41 2.63 -2.31 -4.73
N ASP A 42 3.68 -2.04 -3.97
CA ASP A 42 4.59 -3.07 -3.46
C ASP A 42 3.87 -4.02 -2.49
N ASP A 43 3.05 -3.51 -1.57
CA ASP A 43 2.24 -4.33 -0.66
C ASP A 43 1.29 -5.26 -1.41
N ALA A 44 0.67 -4.79 -2.51
CA ALA A 44 -0.15 -5.64 -3.37
C ALA A 44 0.67 -6.74 -4.07
N LYS A 45 1.89 -6.45 -4.53
CA LYS A 45 2.76 -7.47 -5.13
C LYS A 45 3.23 -8.49 -4.11
N VAL A 46 3.66 -8.03 -2.94
CA VAL A 46 4.04 -8.85 -1.79
C VAL A 46 2.93 -9.81 -1.40
N LEU A 47 1.67 -9.36 -1.35
CA LEU A 47 0.51 -10.21 -1.11
C LEU A 47 0.41 -11.37 -2.11
N LEU A 48 0.61 -11.11 -3.41
CA LEU A 48 0.57 -12.12 -4.45
C LEU A 48 1.75 -13.08 -4.35
N ASP A 49 2.95 -12.56 -4.15
CA ASP A 49 4.19 -13.32 -4.09
C ASP A 49 4.20 -14.28 -2.88
N ASN A 50 3.72 -13.78 -1.73
CA ASN A 50 3.61 -14.55 -0.51
C ASN A 50 2.57 -15.67 -0.59
N SER A 51 1.56 -15.55 -1.46
CA SER A 51 0.59 -16.61 -1.67
C SER A 51 1.19 -17.87 -2.32
N ARG A 52 2.33 -17.74 -3.03
CA ARG A 52 2.96 -18.81 -3.82
C ARG A 52 2.01 -19.51 -4.80
N ALA A 53 0.97 -18.80 -5.25
CA ALA A 53 0.03 -19.26 -6.25
C ALA A 53 0.40 -18.70 -7.62
N ASP A 54 0.20 -19.51 -8.65
CA ASP A 54 0.28 -19.06 -10.04
C ASP A 54 -1.11 -18.63 -10.53
N LEU A 55 -2.15 -19.32 -10.05
CA LEU A 55 -3.55 -19.04 -10.35
C LEU A 55 -4.40 -18.91 -9.08
N TRP A 56 -5.37 -18.02 -9.14
CA TRP A 56 -6.41 -17.84 -8.12
C TRP A 56 -7.74 -18.27 -8.72
N VAL A 57 -8.30 -19.37 -8.21
CA VAL A 57 -9.63 -19.84 -8.58
C VAL A 57 -10.64 -19.30 -7.58
N VAL A 58 -11.66 -18.61 -8.09
CA VAL A 58 -12.65 -17.88 -7.32
C VAL A 58 -14.06 -18.11 -7.84
N GLN A 59 -15.05 -17.66 -7.08
CA GLN A 59 -16.46 -17.77 -7.47
C GLN A 59 -16.68 -17.13 -8.84
N LYS A 60 -17.52 -17.79 -9.64
CA LYS A 60 -17.85 -17.34 -10.99
C LYS A 60 -18.33 -15.88 -10.98
N ASP A 61 -17.83 -15.12 -11.95
CA ASP A 61 -18.18 -13.71 -12.18
C ASP A 61 -17.83 -12.77 -11.00
N THR A 62 -16.90 -13.16 -10.11
CA THR A 62 -16.38 -12.31 -9.02
C THR A 62 -14.92 -11.90 -9.24
N LEU A 63 -14.51 -10.79 -8.63
CA LEU A 63 -13.13 -10.26 -8.63
C LEU A 63 -12.32 -10.70 -7.40
N GLY A 64 -12.78 -11.75 -6.72
CA GLY A 64 -12.16 -12.23 -5.49
C GLY A 64 -10.73 -12.76 -5.69
N PRO A 65 -10.04 -13.11 -4.61
CA PRO A 65 -10.53 -13.03 -3.23
C PRO A 65 -10.25 -11.69 -2.55
N TYR A 66 -9.56 -10.77 -3.23
CA TYR A 66 -9.08 -9.52 -2.62
C TYR A 66 -9.95 -8.31 -2.92
N ALA A 67 -10.46 -8.18 -4.15
CA ALA A 67 -11.24 -7.01 -4.56
C ALA A 67 -12.74 -7.15 -4.29
N GLU A 68 -13.23 -8.39 -4.22
CA GLU A 68 -14.64 -8.71 -4.00
C GLU A 68 -14.76 -10.00 -3.19
N PRO A 69 -15.80 -10.14 -2.33
CA PRO A 69 -16.09 -11.42 -1.68
C PRO A 69 -16.29 -12.53 -2.71
N SER A 70 -15.65 -13.66 -2.46
CA SER A 70 -15.83 -14.90 -3.22
C SER A 70 -16.11 -16.02 -2.24
N SER A 71 -17.02 -16.94 -2.61
CA SER A 71 -17.38 -18.12 -1.83
C SER A 71 -17.35 -19.36 -2.71
N LEU A 72 -16.44 -20.29 -2.39
CA LEU A 72 -16.30 -21.60 -3.03
C LEU A 72 -16.50 -22.70 -1.99
N TYR A 73 -17.13 -23.82 -2.36
CA TYR A 73 -17.16 -24.99 -1.48
C TYR A 73 -15.76 -25.56 -1.28
N GLU A 74 -15.43 -25.95 -0.05
CA GLU A 74 -14.11 -26.40 0.34
C GLU A 74 -13.66 -27.71 -0.31
N ASP A 75 -14.53 -28.46 -0.97
CA ASP A 75 -14.21 -29.69 -1.69
C ASP A 75 -13.81 -29.45 -3.15
N THR A 76 -14.08 -28.24 -3.67
CA THR A 76 -13.80 -27.83 -5.05
C THR A 76 -12.35 -28.10 -5.46
N TRP A 77 -11.38 -27.90 -4.55
CA TRP A 77 -9.96 -28.14 -4.83
C TRP A 77 -9.66 -29.58 -5.25
N ARG A 78 -10.42 -30.57 -4.76
CA ARG A 78 -10.22 -31.99 -5.12
C ARG A 78 -10.39 -32.18 -6.62
N SER A 79 -11.40 -31.51 -7.18
CA SER A 79 -11.73 -31.59 -8.59
C SER A 79 -10.77 -30.79 -9.48
N ILE A 80 -10.15 -29.73 -8.95
CA ILE A 80 -9.15 -28.90 -9.63
C ILE A 80 -7.80 -29.62 -9.63
N ARG A 81 -7.43 -30.29 -8.52
CA ARG A 81 -6.19 -31.03 -8.38
C ARG A 81 -6.02 -32.16 -9.41
N GLY A 82 -7.12 -32.72 -9.90
CA GLY A 82 -7.11 -33.75 -10.95
C GLY A 82 -6.98 -33.21 -12.38
N MET A 83 -6.88 -31.89 -12.57
CA MET A 83 -6.76 -31.30 -13.90
C MET A 83 -5.30 -31.29 -14.39
N GLN A 84 -5.11 -31.42 -15.70
CA GLN A 84 -3.78 -31.42 -16.31
C GLN A 84 -3.06 -30.08 -16.09
N GLY A 85 -1.76 -30.14 -15.78
CA GLY A 85 -0.91 -28.97 -15.54
C GLY A 85 -1.05 -28.37 -14.13
N VAL A 86 -1.86 -28.97 -13.24
CA VAL A 86 -2.01 -28.54 -11.84
C VAL A 86 -1.10 -29.34 -10.92
N ALA A 87 -0.07 -28.70 -10.35
CA ALA A 87 0.86 -29.35 -9.44
C ALA A 87 0.29 -29.49 -8.02
N THR A 88 -0.21 -28.38 -7.46
CA THR A 88 -0.80 -28.36 -6.11
C THR A 88 -1.93 -27.35 -6.01
N VAL A 89 -2.96 -27.68 -5.23
CA VAL A 89 -4.07 -26.79 -4.92
C VAL A 89 -4.21 -26.67 -3.41
N ALA A 90 -4.43 -25.46 -2.90
CA ALA A 90 -4.71 -25.20 -1.50
C ALA A 90 -5.86 -24.22 -1.35
N ASN A 91 -6.82 -24.56 -0.50
CA ASN A 91 -7.87 -23.62 -0.13
C ASN A 91 -7.30 -22.51 0.77
N VAL A 92 -7.84 -21.31 0.61
CA VAL A 92 -7.51 -20.18 1.47
C VAL A 92 -8.77 -19.38 1.83
N THR A 93 -8.77 -18.90 3.06
CA THR A 93 -9.80 -18.00 3.58
C THR A 93 -9.15 -16.71 4.00
N TYR A 94 -9.73 -15.59 3.59
CA TYR A 94 -9.25 -14.26 3.91
C TYR A 94 -10.36 -13.49 4.61
N LEU A 95 -10.03 -12.88 5.74
CA LEU A 95 -10.93 -11.98 6.45
C LEU A 95 -10.12 -10.87 7.08
N THR A 96 -10.68 -9.68 7.19
CA THR A 96 -10.04 -8.56 7.89
C THR A 96 -10.86 -8.24 9.11
N MET A 97 -10.25 -8.26 10.30
CA MET A 97 -10.93 -7.95 11.55
C MET A 97 -9.98 -7.38 12.60
N GLN A 98 -10.54 -6.92 13.72
CA GLN A 98 -9.76 -6.57 14.91
C GLN A 98 -9.41 -7.84 15.67
N VAL A 99 -8.13 -8.06 15.91
CA VAL A 99 -7.59 -9.13 16.74
C VAL A 99 -7.18 -8.52 18.07
N ARG A 100 -7.69 -9.07 19.16
CA ARG A 100 -7.42 -8.56 20.49
C ARG A 100 -6.26 -9.30 21.14
N LYS A 101 -5.34 -8.55 21.73
CA LYS A 101 -4.37 -9.04 22.71
C LYS A 101 -4.54 -8.23 23.98
N GLU A 102 -5.02 -8.87 25.04
CA GLU A 102 -5.32 -8.21 26.33
C GLU A 102 -6.23 -6.97 26.12
N ALA A 103 -5.72 -5.76 26.35
CA ALA A 103 -6.45 -4.49 26.18
C ALA A 103 -6.20 -3.80 24.82
N ARG A 104 -5.38 -4.39 23.93
CA ARG A 104 -5.01 -3.79 22.64
C ARG A 104 -5.71 -4.51 21.50
N ASP A 105 -6.47 -3.75 20.70
CA ASP A 105 -7.04 -4.23 19.45
C ASP A 105 -6.11 -3.85 18.28
N VAL A 106 -5.79 -4.83 17.44
CA VAL A 106 -4.96 -4.66 16.24
C VAL A 106 -5.75 -5.11 15.02
N ARG A 107 -5.89 -4.23 14.04
CA ARG A 107 -6.51 -4.59 12.75
C ARG A 107 -5.57 -5.49 11.99
N ALA A 108 -6.01 -6.70 11.66
CA ALA A 108 -5.21 -7.67 10.93
C ALA A 108 -6.03 -8.42 9.89
N MET A 109 -5.34 -8.85 8.83
CA MET A 109 -5.89 -9.77 7.85
C MET A 109 -5.63 -11.20 8.33
N ILE A 110 -6.68 -11.90 8.75
CA ILE A 110 -6.58 -13.30 9.09
C ILE A 110 -6.57 -14.12 7.80
N VAL A 111 -5.60 -15.03 7.71
CA VAL A 111 -5.40 -15.94 6.59
C VAL A 111 -5.59 -17.38 7.09
N GLY A 112 -6.67 -18.01 6.66
CA GLY A 112 -6.93 -19.43 6.89
C GLY A 112 -6.15 -20.30 5.94
N ILE A 113 -5.19 -21.07 6.45
CA ILE A 113 -4.31 -21.90 5.63
C ILE A 113 -4.73 -23.37 5.67
N ALA A 114 -4.78 -24.00 4.49
CA ALA A 114 -5.07 -25.43 4.39
C ALA A 114 -3.96 -26.27 5.06
N PRO A 115 -4.28 -27.43 5.64
CA PRO A 115 -3.28 -28.35 6.17
C PRO A 115 -2.21 -28.68 5.13
N GLY A 116 -0.93 -28.60 5.51
CA GLY A 116 0.14 -28.76 4.53
C GLY A 116 1.52 -28.50 5.10
N LYS A 117 2.47 -28.26 4.19
CA LYS A 117 3.85 -27.88 4.51
C LYS A 117 4.02 -26.39 4.21
N ALA A 118 5.12 -25.79 4.65
CA ALA A 118 5.44 -24.39 4.33
C ALA A 118 5.50 -24.10 2.82
N THR A 119 5.68 -25.11 1.97
CA THR A 119 5.66 -24.99 0.50
C THR A 119 4.25 -24.97 -0.10
N THR A 120 3.21 -25.29 0.67
CA THR A 120 1.81 -25.24 0.24
C THR A 120 1.40 -23.79 -0.04
N PRO A 121 0.68 -23.49 -1.14
CA PRO A 121 0.22 -22.12 -1.41
C PRO A 121 -0.60 -21.56 -0.23
N GLY A 122 -0.43 -20.28 0.05
CA GLY A 122 -1.06 -19.56 1.17
C GLY A 122 -0.29 -19.61 2.50
N TRP A 123 0.69 -20.50 2.66
CA TRP A 123 1.52 -20.55 3.87
C TRP A 123 2.56 -19.44 3.90
N PRO A 124 2.90 -18.90 5.09
CA PRO A 124 3.98 -17.94 5.22
C PRO A 124 5.30 -18.57 4.78
N PRO A 125 5.99 -17.98 3.77
CA PRO A 125 7.12 -18.62 3.09
C PRO A 125 8.35 -18.81 3.97
N TYR A 126 8.51 -17.97 5.00
CA TYR A 126 9.62 -17.96 5.93
C TYR A 126 9.16 -17.45 7.30
N LEU A 127 9.94 -17.79 8.33
CA LEU A 127 9.75 -17.35 9.70
C LEU A 127 10.97 -16.57 10.16
N VAL A 128 10.73 -15.55 10.98
CA VAL A 128 11.76 -14.80 11.69
C VAL A 128 12.08 -15.48 13.02
N ALA A 129 11.06 -16.03 13.68
CA ALA A 129 11.20 -16.73 14.96
C ALA A 129 10.09 -17.77 15.16
N GLY A 130 10.34 -18.73 16.06
CA GLY A 130 9.38 -19.78 16.40
C GLY A 130 9.27 -20.87 15.34
N ARG A 131 8.08 -21.42 15.14
CA ARG A 131 7.80 -22.53 14.24
C ARG A 131 6.50 -22.34 13.45
N GLN A 132 6.34 -23.19 12.44
CA GLN A 132 5.11 -23.25 11.65
C GLN A 132 3.95 -23.85 12.47
N ILE A 133 2.73 -23.61 12.02
CA ILE A 133 1.52 -24.24 12.56
C ILE A 133 1.60 -25.74 12.33
N THR A 134 1.36 -26.51 13.40
CA THR A 134 1.35 -27.98 13.34
C THR A 134 0.04 -28.58 13.81
N ARG A 135 -0.70 -27.82 14.64
CA ARG A 135 -2.02 -28.23 15.13
C ARG A 135 -3.11 -27.72 14.20
N SER A 136 -4.20 -28.48 14.11
CA SER A 136 -5.37 -28.12 13.31
C SER A 136 -6.19 -26.97 13.90
N HIS A 137 -5.96 -26.60 15.17
CA HIS A 137 -6.70 -25.55 15.87
C HIS A 137 -5.82 -24.74 16.84
N TYR A 138 -6.20 -23.48 17.08
CA TYR A 138 -5.71 -22.61 18.17
C TYR A 138 -4.21 -22.27 18.15
N GLU A 139 -3.54 -22.44 17.02
CA GLU A 139 -2.20 -21.92 16.76
C GLU A 139 -2.27 -20.79 15.74
N ALA A 140 -1.42 -19.78 15.92
CA ALA A 140 -1.30 -18.67 14.99
C ALA A 140 0.16 -18.37 14.66
N VAL A 141 0.39 -17.90 13.43
CA VAL A 141 1.64 -17.26 13.03
C VAL A 141 1.32 -15.81 12.67
N ALA A 142 1.99 -14.86 13.30
CA ALA A 142 1.69 -13.44 13.12
C ALA A 142 2.85 -12.72 12.41
N ASP A 143 2.53 -11.73 11.58
CA ASP A 143 3.54 -10.78 11.11
C ASP A 143 4.02 -9.89 12.25
N ILE A 144 5.33 -9.59 12.31
CA ILE A 144 5.92 -8.72 13.33
C ILE A 144 5.28 -7.31 13.36
N ALA A 145 4.73 -6.82 12.25
CA ALA A 145 4.04 -5.54 12.19
C ALA A 145 2.74 -5.51 13.00
N THR A 146 2.20 -6.67 13.39
CA THR A 146 1.11 -6.74 14.37
C THR A 146 1.53 -6.26 15.78
N GLY A 147 2.83 -6.30 16.08
CA GLY A 147 3.37 -6.07 17.42
C GLY A 147 3.16 -7.23 18.40
N PHE A 148 2.72 -8.40 17.90
CA PHE A 148 2.65 -9.63 18.70
C PHE A 148 4.00 -10.32 18.81
N ASN A 149 4.21 -10.98 19.94
CA ASN A 149 5.41 -11.73 20.29
C ASN A 149 5.12 -13.23 20.32
N LEU A 150 6.19 -14.02 20.23
CA LEU A 150 6.11 -15.46 20.35
C LEU A 150 5.56 -15.86 21.74
N GLY A 151 4.54 -16.72 21.77
CA GLY A 151 3.89 -17.19 22.99
C GLY A 151 2.68 -16.36 23.43
N ASP A 152 2.40 -15.22 22.79
CA ASP A 152 1.20 -14.42 23.05
C ASP A 152 -0.08 -15.22 22.79
N HIS A 153 -1.17 -14.85 23.47
CA HIS A 153 -2.50 -15.37 23.22
C HIS A 153 -3.36 -14.29 22.57
N LEU A 154 -3.86 -14.58 21.38
CA LEU A 154 -4.70 -13.71 20.58
C LEU A 154 -6.14 -14.15 20.71
N THR A 155 -7.05 -13.21 20.90
CA THR A 155 -8.49 -13.48 20.86
C THR A 155 -9.03 -13.05 19.49
N ILE A 156 -9.44 -14.05 18.71
CA ILE A 156 -10.15 -13.85 17.44
C ILE A 156 -11.59 -14.31 17.68
N ARG A 157 -12.52 -13.36 17.68
CA ARG A 157 -13.92 -13.57 18.11
C ARG A 157 -13.96 -14.14 19.54
N ARG A 158 -14.38 -15.40 19.71
CA ARG A 158 -14.47 -16.10 21.01
C ARG A 158 -13.34 -17.10 21.24
N ASN A 159 -12.52 -17.37 20.22
CA ASN A 159 -11.47 -18.38 20.27
C ASN A 159 -10.13 -17.73 20.63
N HIS A 160 -9.30 -18.47 21.37
CA HIS A 160 -7.97 -18.04 21.80
C HIS A 160 -6.91 -18.82 21.02
N TYR A 161 -5.94 -18.10 20.46
CA TYR A 161 -4.88 -18.66 19.62
C TYR A 161 -3.53 -18.34 20.22
N LYS A 162 -2.65 -19.33 20.33
CA LYS A 162 -1.27 -19.12 20.75
C LYS A 162 -0.40 -18.77 19.55
N VAL A 163 0.35 -17.67 19.63
CA VAL A 163 1.35 -17.30 18.62
C VAL A 163 2.54 -18.25 18.72
N VAL A 164 2.70 -19.13 17.74
CA VAL A 164 3.76 -20.15 17.69
C VAL A 164 4.89 -19.80 16.73
N GLY A 165 4.72 -18.76 15.91
CA GLY A 165 5.75 -18.27 15.00
C GLY A 165 5.52 -16.82 14.62
N LEU A 166 6.61 -16.17 14.22
CA LEU A 166 6.60 -14.79 13.72
C LEU A 166 7.16 -14.78 12.30
N THR A 167 6.53 -13.99 11.44
CA THR A 167 6.97 -13.75 10.07
C THR A 167 7.12 -12.24 9.82
N ARG A 168 7.61 -11.83 8.65
CA ARG A 168 7.73 -10.41 8.29
C ARG A 168 7.26 -10.20 6.86
N ARG A 169 6.91 -8.96 6.53
CA ARG A 169 6.48 -8.55 5.18
C ARG A 169 5.30 -9.39 4.68
N MET A 170 4.42 -9.83 5.57
CA MET A 170 3.12 -10.44 5.29
C MET A 170 2.03 -9.41 5.57
N VAL A 171 1.63 -8.70 4.52
CA VAL A 171 0.66 -7.60 4.60
C VAL A 171 -0.42 -7.75 3.54
N SER A 172 -1.61 -7.22 3.81
CA SER A 172 -2.67 -7.08 2.82
C SER A 172 -2.36 -5.98 1.82
N SER A 173 -3.10 -5.92 0.72
CA SER A 173 -3.04 -4.80 -0.24
C SER A 173 -3.40 -3.44 0.38
N GLY A 174 -4.03 -3.43 1.56
CA GLY A 174 -4.35 -2.22 2.32
C GLY A 174 -3.27 -1.80 3.33
N GLY A 175 -2.25 -2.64 3.54
CA GLY A 175 -1.20 -2.48 4.55
C GLY A 175 -1.54 -3.12 5.91
N ASP A 176 -2.68 -3.81 6.04
CA ASP A 176 -3.03 -4.52 7.28
C ASP A 176 -2.08 -5.72 7.46
N PRO A 177 -1.43 -5.91 8.62
CA PRO A 177 -0.55 -7.05 8.86
C PRO A 177 -1.34 -8.36 8.89
N MET A 178 -0.70 -9.45 8.48
CA MET A 178 -1.34 -10.76 8.39
C MET A 178 -1.16 -11.61 9.65
N VAL A 179 -2.18 -12.38 9.97
CA VAL A 179 -2.13 -13.45 10.97
C VAL A 179 -2.66 -14.74 10.34
N PHE A 180 -1.85 -15.78 10.33
CA PHE A 180 -2.18 -17.07 9.76
C PHE A 180 -2.74 -17.98 10.84
N ILE A 181 -3.86 -18.65 10.57
CA ILE A 181 -4.49 -19.65 11.44
C ILE A 181 -4.95 -20.84 10.59
N PRO A 182 -5.24 -22.02 11.19
CA PRO A 182 -5.78 -23.14 10.45
C PRO A 182 -7.06 -22.79 9.66
N LEU A 183 -7.23 -23.40 8.48
CA LEU A 183 -8.37 -23.11 7.59
C LEU A 183 -9.73 -23.26 8.29
N LYS A 184 -9.90 -24.34 9.06
CA LYS A 184 -11.17 -24.62 9.76
C LYS A 184 -11.50 -23.52 10.77
N ASP A 185 -10.50 -23.07 11.53
CA ASP A 185 -10.64 -21.94 12.46
C ASP A 185 -11.02 -20.64 11.73
N ALA A 186 -10.42 -20.37 10.58
CA ALA A 186 -10.75 -19.19 9.78
C ALA A 186 -12.16 -19.24 9.17
N GLN A 187 -12.60 -20.41 8.70
CA GLN A 187 -13.96 -20.61 8.18
C GLN A 187 -15.00 -20.40 9.28
N GLU A 188 -14.73 -20.89 10.49
CA GLU A 188 -15.56 -20.61 11.66
C GLU A 188 -15.53 -19.11 11.99
N ALA A 189 -14.36 -18.45 11.99
CA ALA A 189 -14.22 -17.04 12.33
C ALA A 189 -15.01 -16.09 11.40
N GLN A 190 -15.26 -16.48 10.15
CA GLN A 190 -16.10 -15.73 9.21
C GLN A 190 -17.59 -15.72 9.62
N PHE A 191 -18.08 -16.81 10.21
CA PHE A 191 -19.50 -17.01 10.54
C PHE A 191 -19.78 -17.14 12.04
N LEU A 192 -18.75 -16.99 12.88
CA LEU A 192 -18.83 -17.02 14.33
C LEU A 192 -19.68 -15.85 14.83
N LYS A 193 -20.98 -16.12 14.94
CA LYS A 193 -21.98 -15.30 15.61
C LYS A 193 -21.69 -15.28 17.11
N ASP A 194 -22.16 -14.23 17.77
CA ASP A 194 -22.15 -14.17 19.23
C ASP A 194 -22.95 -15.34 19.83
N ASN A 195 -22.61 -15.76 21.04
CA ASN A 195 -23.25 -16.87 21.74
C ASN A 195 -24.77 -16.66 21.84
N ASP A 196 -25.21 -15.44 22.12
CA ASP A 196 -26.63 -15.09 22.15
C ASP A 196 -27.30 -15.27 20.80
N ALA A 197 -26.64 -14.84 19.71
CA ALA A 197 -27.16 -14.99 18.37
C ALA A 197 -27.26 -16.46 17.95
N ILE A 198 -26.32 -17.32 18.38
CA ILE A 198 -26.39 -18.78 18.17
C ILE A 198 -27.58 -19.36 18.93
N TRP A 199 -27.75 -19.01 20.20
CA TRP A 199 -28.83 -19.50 21.05
C TRP A 199 -30.20 -19.08 20.52
N GLN A 200 -30.36 -17.82 20.12
CA GLN A 200 -31.57 -17.30 19.46
C GLN A 200 -31.82 -17.96 18.10
N SER A 201 -30.77 -18.29 17.34
CA SER A 201 -30.92 -19.05 16.08
C SER A 201 -31.43 -20.47 16.32
N ARG A 202 -30.91 -21.15 17.35
CA ARG A 202 -31.37 -22.49 17.74
C ARG A 202 -32.81 -22.48 18.23
N ARG A 203 -33.15 -21.57 19.15
CA ARG A 203 -34.53 -21.40 19.63
C ARG A 203 -35.53 -21.14 18.50
N ARG A 204 -35.19 -20.27 17.55
CA ARG A 204 -36.04 -20.02 16.36
C ARG A 204 -36.20 -21.24 15.48
N THR A 205 -35.17 -22.09 15.37
CA THR A 205 -35.23 -23.33 14.60
C THR A 205 -36.06 -24.40 15.31
N GLU A 206 -35.91 -24.54 16.63
CA GLU A 206 -36.69 -25.43 17.49
C GLU A 206 -38.18 -25.07 17.54
N ALA A 207 -38.49 -23.77 17.59
CA ALA A 207 -39.84 -23.25 17.59
C ALA A 207 -40.54 -23.36 16.22
N ASN A 208 -39.81 -23.66 15.14
CA ASN A 208 -40.37 -23.80 13.80
C ASN A 208 -40.93 -25.21 13.59
N PRO A 209 -42.26 -25.39 13.46
CA PRO A 209 -42.87 -26.70 13.26
C PRO A 209 -42.47 -27.37 11.94
N ALA A 210 -41.90 -26.63 10.99
CA ALA A 210 -41.37 -27.21 9.75
C ALA A 210 -40.08 -28.03 9.98
N PHE A 211 -39.27 -27.67 10.98
CA PHE A 211 -37.99 -28.32 11.28
C PHE A 211 -38.06 -29.24 12.50
N ASN A 212 -38.94 -28.95 13.46
CA ASN A 212 -39.17 -29.76 14.65
C ASN A 212 -40.48 -30.57 14.55
N ARG A 213 -40.48 -31.60 13.71
CA ARG A 213 -41.65 -32.47 13.46
C ARG A 213 -41.55 -33.79 14.23
N PRO A 214 -42.62 -34.23 14.93
CA PRO A 214 -42.60 -35.49 15.68
C PRO A 214 -42.31 -36.74 14.81
N GLY A 215 -42.70 -36.72 13.53
CA GLY A 215 -42.52 -37.84 12.60
C GLY A 215 -41.14 -37.93 11.94
N SER A 216 -40.18 -37.07 12.29
CA SER A 216 -38.82 -37.08 11.70
C SER A 216 -37.75 -36.77 12.76
N PRO A 217 -37.53 -37.68 13.73
CA PRO A 217 -36.50 -37.52 14.74
C PRO A 217 -35.12 -37.45 14.06
N GLY A 218 -34.42 -36.32 14.23
CA GLY A 218 -33.10 -36.05 13.62
C GLY A 218 -33.09 -34.91 12.59
N LEU A 219 -34.24 -34.47 12.06
CA LEU A 219 -34.29 -33.33 11.13
C LEU A 219 -33.83 -32.04 11.81
N LEU A 220 -34.30 -31.79 13.03
CA LEU A 220 -33.94 -30.62 13.82
C LEU A 220 -32.42 -30.53 14.02
N ASP A 221 -31.79 -31.63 14.47
CA ASP A 221 -30.35 -31.68 14.72
C ASP A 221 -29.54 -31.53 13.42
N ALA A 222 -30.00 -32.12 12.31
CA ALA A 222 -29.37 -31.96 11.01
C ALA A 222 -29.42 -30.49 10.52
N VAL A 223 -30.55 -29.81 10.70
CA VAL A 223 -30.71 -28.39 10.35
C VAL A 223 -29.82 -27.51 11.23
N ILE A 224 -29.80 -27.73 12.54
CA ILE A 224 -28.93 -26.99 13.47
C ILE A 224 -27.46 -27.18 13.10
N THR A 225 -27.05 -28.43 12.82
CA THR A 225 -25.67 -28.76 12.42
C THR A 225 -25.30 -28.06 11.13
N SER A 226 -26.15 -28.14 10.10
CA SER A 226 -25.94 -27.47 8.81
C SER A 226 -25.84 -25.95 8.93
N GLN A 227 -26.58 -25.32 9.85
CA GLN A 227 -26.49 -23.88 10.11
C GLN A 227 -25.21 -23.46 10.84
N SER A 228 -24.55 -24.41 11.52
CA SER A 228 -23.36 -24.15 12.31
C SER A 228 -22.04 -24.39 11.56
N SER A 229 -22.07 -25.17 10.48
CA SER A 229 -20.91 -25.44 9.63
C SER A 229 -20.78 -24.42 8.50
N ASN A 230 -19.58 -23.85 8.31
CA ASN A 230 -19.27 -23.05 7.12
C ASN A 230 -18.32 -23.83 6.18
N PRO A 231 -18.83 -24.43 5.08
CA PRO A 231 -18.01 -25.17 4.13
C PRO A 231 -17.37 -24.26 3.07
N TYR A 232 -17.48 -22.93 3.18
CA TYR A 232 -17.00 -22.01 2.15
C TYR A 232 -15.57 -21.54 2.40
N VAL A 233 -14.84 -21.28 1.32
CA VAL A 233 -13.51 -20.67 1.30
C VAL A 233 -13.52 -19.53 0.29
N ASN A 234 -12.58 -18.59 0.40
CA ASN A 234 -12.58 -17.42 -0.49
C ASN A 234 -11.96 -17.72 -1.85
N ALA A 235 -10.92 -18.55 -1.89
CA ALA A 235 -10.28 -18.97 -3.13
C ALA A 235 -9.63 -20.35 -2.99
N ALA A 236 -9.39 -20.99 -4.12
CA ALA A 236 -8.44 -22.08 -4.24
C ALA A 236 -7.19 -21.56 -4.96
N LEU A 237 -6.06 -21.56 -4.24
CA LEU A 237 -4.75 -21.19 -4.75
C LEU A 237 -4.15 -22.37 -5.49
N VAL A 238 -3.75 -22.16 -6.74
CA VAL A 238 -3.22 -23.22 -7.62
C VAL A 238 -1.79 -22.87 -8.00
N ARG A 239 -0.91 -23.86 -7.91
CA ARG A 239 0.42 -23.85 -8.50
C ARG A 239 0.44 -24.79 -9.67
N ILE A 240 1.00 -24.34 -10.78
CA ILE A 240 1.07 -25.10 -12.03
C ILE A 240 2.34 -25.96 -12.09
N GLU A 241 2.30 -27.01 -12.90
CA GLU A 241 3.48 -27.82 -13.21
C GLU A 241 4.44 -27.05 -14.12
N THR A 242 5.75 -27.29 -13.97
CA THR A 242 6.77 -26.69 -14.83
C THR A 242 6.58 -27.13 -16.28
N GLY A 243 6.50 -26.17 -17.20
CA GLY A 243 6.31 -26.43 -18.64
C GLY A 243 4.90 -26.18 -19.16
N TYR A 244 3.92 -25.95 -18.28
CA TYR A 244 2.58 -25.52 -18.68
C TYR A 244 2.46 -23.99 -18.68
N SER A 245 1.65 -23.45 -19.59
CA SER A 245 1.25 -22.03 -19.57
C SER A 245 0.18 -21.79 -18.53
N ALA A 246 0.33 -20.74 -17.74
CA ALA A 246 -0.65 -20.34 -16.73
C ALA A 246 -2.04 -20.06 -17.34
N GLU A 247 -2.09 -19.44 -18.53
CA GLU A 247 -3.36 -19.08 -19.17
C GLU A 247 -4.09 -20.32 -19.69
N ASP A 248 -3.38 -21.31 -20.23
CA ASP A 248 -3.99 -22.54 -20.78
C ASP A 248 -4.64 -23.39 -19.66
N VAL A 249 -3.94 -23.50 -18.52
CA VAL A 249 -4.48 -24.17 -17.33
C VAL A 249 -5.65 -23.37 -16.76
N ALA A 250 -5.55 -22.05 -16.70
CA ALA A 250 -6.64 -21.19 -16.25
C ALA A 250 -7.89 -21.34 -17.13
N GLU A 251 -7.75 -21.31 -18.45
CA GLU A 251 -8.86 -21.46 -19.39
C GLU A 251 -9.53 -22.84 -19.25
N SER A 252 -8.72 -23.89 -19.09
CA SER A 252 -9.22 -25.24 -18.84
C SER A 252 -10.07 -25.30 -17.58
N ILE A 253 -9.60 -24.72 -16.46
CA ILE A 253 -10.37 -24.66 -15.21
C ILE A 253 -11.65 -23.83 -15.40
N ARG A 254 -11.58 -22.67 -16.07
CA ARG A 254 -12.77 -21.83 -16.34
C ARG A 254 -13.83 -22.60 -17.13
N ARG A 255 -13.42 -23.29 -18.19
CA ARG A 255 -14.32 -24.04 -19.09
C ARG A 255 -15.02 -25.20 -18.38
N TRP A 256 -14.25 -26.03 -17.67
CA TRP A 256 -14.77 -27.27 -17.09
C TRP A 256 -15.41 -27.09 -15.72
N LYS A 257 -14.92 -26.16 -14.90
CA LYS A 257 -15.42 -25.94 -13.53
C LYS A 257 -16.44 -24.80 -13.43
N ARG A 258 -16.60 -24.00 -14.50
CA ARG A 258 -17.47 -22.82 -14.52
C ARG A 258 -17.15 -21.84 -13.37
N LEU A 259 -15.87 -21.73 -13.05
CA LEU A 259 -15.31 -20.82 -12.04
C LEU A 259 -14.53 -19.71 -12.74
N THR A 260 -14.34 -18.59 -12.05
CA THR A 260 -13.42 -17.57 -12.53
C THR A 260 -12.02 -17.92 -12.07
N VAL A 261 -11.05 -17.77 -12.96
CA VAL A 261 -9.63 -18.03 -12.66
C VAL A 261 -8.81 -16.85 -13.11
N TYR A 262 -7.93 -16.38 -12.25
CA TYR A 262 -7.03 -15.28 -12.55
C TYR A 262 -5.58 -15.75 -12.49
N THR A 263 -4.81 -15.40 -13.51
CA THR A 263 -3.35 -15.52 -13.47
C THR A 263 -2.74 -14.44 -12.57
N ARG A 264 -1.47 -14.60 -12.19
CA ARG A 264 -0.73 -13.60 -11.40
C ARG A 264 -0.80 -12.18 -12.00
N SER A 265 -0.62 -12.05 -13.31
CA SER A 265 -0.69 -10.74 -13.99
C SER A 265 -2.09 -10.14 -13.98
N GLN A 266 -3.13 -10.95 -14.19
CA GLN A 266 -4.52 -10.52 -14.10
C GLN A 266 -4.89 -10.08 -12.67
N MET A 267 -4.47 -10.85 -11.66
CA MET A 267 -4.72 -10.52 -10.26
C MET A 267 -4.00 -9.23 -9.85
N GLU A 268 -2.75 -9.03 -10.28
CA GLU A 268 -2.02 -7.78 -10.07
C GLU A 268 -2.76 -6.59 -10.68
N GLN A 269 -3.26 -6.72 -11.91
CA GLN A 269 -4.06 -5.68 -12.55
C GLN A 269 -5.37 -5.39 -11.81
N ILE A 270 -6.01 -6.39 -11.19
CA ILE A 270 -7.21 -6.18 -10.37
C ILE A 270 -6.84 -5.41 -9.09
N LEU A 271 -5.77 -5.81 -8.38
CA LEU A 271 -5.32 -5.12 -7.17
C LEU A 271 -4.94 -3.66 -7.46
N VAL A 272 -4.15 -3.42 -8.51
CA VAL A 272 -3.69 -2.07 -8.87
C VAL A 272 -4.83 -1.24 -9.48
N GLY A 273 -5.58 -1.83 -10.41
CA GLY A 273 -6.58 -1.14 -11.24
C GLY A 273 -7.93 -0.93 -10.56
N LYS A 274 -8.27 -1.70 -9.50
CA LYS A 274 -9.54 -1.53 -8.78
C LYS A 274 -9.33 -1.11 -7.33
N LEU A 275 -8.53 -1.84 -6.55
CA LEU A 275 -8.37 -1.55 -5.12
C LEU A 275 -7.50 -0.32 -4.86
N ILE A 276 -6.39 -0.19 -5.58
CA ILE A 276 -5.44 0.91 -5.38
C ILE A 276 -5.80 2.12 -6.24
N ALA A 277 -6.50 1.94 -7.37
CA ALA A 277 -6.75 3.00 -8.35
C ALA A 277 -7.44 4.25 -7.77
N THR A 278 -8.41 4.09 -6.88
CA THR A 278 -9.09 5.23 -6.25
C THR A 278 -8.12 6.04 -5.37
N SER A 279 -7.37 5.35 -4.50
CA SER A 279 -6.33 5.99 -3.69
C SER A 279 -5.22 6.59 -4.54
N ALA A 280 -4.82 5.91 -5.62
CA ALA A 280 -3.80 6.39 -6.56
C ALA A 280 -4.22 7.69 -7.25
N LYS A 281 -5.49 7.78 -7.71
CA LYS A 281 -6.04 9.00 -8.30
C LYS A 281 -6.06 10.16 -7.30
N GLN A 282 -6.46 9.90 -6.06
CA GLN A 282 -6.45 10.92 -5.00
C GLN A 282 -5.02 11.40 -4.68
N ILE A 283 -4.07 10.48 -4.50
CA ILE A 283 -2.65 10.80 -4.28
C ILE A 283 -2.09 11.59 -5.46
N GLY A 284 -2.39 11.16 -6.69
CA GLY A 284 -1.99 11.85 -7.91
C GLY A 284 -2.52 13.28 -7.98
N MET A 285 -3.78 13.51 -7.63
CA MET A 285 -4.37 14.85 -7.58
C MET A 285 -3.67 15.74 -6.54
N PHE A 286 -3.40 15.23 -5.34
CA PHE A 286 -2.64 15.96 -4.33
C PHE A 286 -1.22 16.28 -4.78
N LEU A 287 -0.54 15.34 -5.46
CA LEU A 287 0.79 15.58 -6.02
C LEU A 287 0.78 16.71 -7.06
N VAL A 288 -0.22 16.74 -7.95
CA VAL A 288 -0.37 17.82 -8.93
C VAL A 288 -0.61 19.16 -8.23
N ILE A 289 -1.54 19.21 -7.26
CA ILE A 289 -1.84 20.44 -6.51
C ILE A 289 -0.60 20.94 -5.77
N LEU A 290 0.09 20.06 -5.03
CA LEU A 290 1.31 20.42 -4.29
C LEU A 290 2.43 20.86 -5.23
N SER A 291 2.54 20.26 -6.41
CA SER A 291 3.53 20.68 -7.42
C SER A 291 3.23 22.09 -7.94
N ILE A 292 1.96 22.42 -8.20
CA ILE A 292 1.54 23.77 -8.62
C ILE A 292 1.78 24.79 -7.50
N VAL A 293 1.39 24.47 -6.26
CA VAL A 293 1.60 25.34 -5.10
C VAL A 293 3.09 25.57 -4.85
N SER A 294 3.90 24.50 -4.91
CA SER A 294 5.35 24.59 -4.80
C SER A 294 5.94 25.47 -5.91
N ALA A 295 5.50 25.31 -7.15
CA ALA A 295 5.94 26.13 -8.28
C ALA A 295 5.63 27.63 -8.06
N ALA A 296 4.42 27.93 -7.57
CA ALA A 296 3.99 29.30 -7.26
C ALA A 296 4.78 29.93 -6.11
N ILE A 297 5.02 29.17 -5.04
CA ILE A 297 5.83 29.62 -3.90
C ILE A 297 7.27 29.87 -4.34
N VAL A 298 7.87 28.98 -5.12
CA VAL A 298 9.23 29.17 -5.68
C VAL A 298 9.27 30.42 -6.55
N ALA A 299 8.30 30.61 -7.45
CA ALA A 299 8.22 31.79 -8.30
C ALA A 299 8.12 33.08 -7.46
N PHE A 300 7.28 33.08 -6.42
CA PHE A 300 7.10 34.21 -5.52
C PHE A 300 8.36 34.52 -4.70
N ILE A 301 9.06 33.49 -4.19
CA ILE A 301 10.32 33.66 -3.46
C ILE A 301 11.40 34.26 -4.38
N ILE A 302 11.59 33.70 -5.58
CA ILE A 302 12.59 34.20 -6.51
C ILE A 302 12.24 35.64 -6.94
N TYR A 303 10.97 35.92 -7.19
CA TYR A 303 10.49 37.26 -7.54
C TYR A 303 10.79 38.28 -6.44
N THR A 304 10.46 37.97 -5.19
CA THR A 304 10.70 38.86 -4.05
C THR A 304 12.20 39.06 -3.77
N LEU A 305 13.02 38.01 -3.91
CA LEU A 305 14.48 38.12 -3.81
C LEU A 305 15.07 38.98 -4.94
N THR A 306 14.53 38.87 -6.14
CA THR A 306 14.95 39.67 -7.31
C THR A 306 14.57 41.14 -7.13
N LEU A 307 13.34 41.43 -6.70
CA LEU A 307 12.87 42.79 -6.47
C LEU A 307 13.63 43.49 -5.34
N GLY A 308 13.98 42.75 -4.28
CA GLY A 308 14.76 43.28 -3.16
C GLY A 308 16.13 43.84 -3.57
N LYS A 309 16.62 43.50 -4.77
CA LYS A 309 17.93 43.89 -5.31
C LYS A 309 17.84 44.65 -6.62
N ILE A 310 16.69 45.26 -6.93
CA ILE A 310 16.48 46.06 -8.15
C ILE A 310 17.60 47.08 -8.35
N ARG A 311 17.97 47.84 -7.30
CA ARG A 311 19.02 48.87 -7.40
C ARG A 311 20.37 48.27 -7.76
N GLU A 312 20.73 47.12 -7.19
CA GLU A 312 21.98 46.41 -7.52
C GLU A 312 21.97 45.91 -8.96
N ILE A 313 20.83 45.39 -9.44
CA ILE A 313 20.64 44.94 -10.82
C ILE A 313 20.72 46.13 -11.79
N ALA A 314 20.15 47.28 -11.44
CA ALA A 314 20.22 48.50 -12.22
C ALA A 314 21.66 49.00 -12.35
N VAL A 315 22.44 49.00 -11.25
CA VAL A 315 23.88 49.31 -11.26
C VAL A 315 24.66 48.32 -12.13
N LEU A 316 24.39 47.02 -12.02
CA LEU A 316 25.04 46.01 -12.86
C LEU A 316 24.77 46.24 -14.35
N LYS A 317 23.54 46.61 -14.73
CA LYS A 317 23.20 46.98 -16.11
C LYS A 317 23.90 48.27 -16.54
N LEU A 318 23.98 49.26 -15.66
CA LEU A 318 24.66 50.54 -15.91
C LEU A 318 26.14 50.35 -16.22
N ILE A 319 26.81 49.42 -15.51
CA ILE A 319 28.22 49.07 -15.72
C ILE A 319 28.41 48.16 -16.97
N GLY A 320 27.33 47.80 -17.67
CA GLY A 320 27.38 47.08 -18.95
C GLY A 320 27.24 45.56 -18.84
N THR A 321 26.73 45.03 -17.71
CA THR A 321 26.52 43.59 -17.55
C THR A 321 25.42 43.10 -18.52
N ARG A 322 25.72 42.03 -19.27
CA ARG A 322 24.76 41.45 -20.24
C ARG A 322 23.55 40.84 -19.53
N ASN A 323 22.36 41.02 -20.12
CA ASN A 323 21.10 40.43 -19.68
C ASN A 323 21.17 38.91 -19.45
N ARG A 324 21.96 38.17 -20.25
CA ARG A 324 22.16 36.72 -20.09
C ARG A 324 22.88 36.37 -18.78
N THR A 325 23.79 37.22 -18.31
CA THR A 325 24.52 37.03 -17.05
C THR A 325 23.58 37.22 -15.85
N ILE A 326 22.70 38.21 -15.91
CA ILE A 326 21.67 38.44 -14.88
C ILE A 326 20.68 37.28 -14.84
N ALA A 327 20.22 36.82 -16.02
CA ALA A 327 19.35 35.65 -16.10
C ALA A 327 20.03 34.37 -15.55
N ALA A 328 21.30 34.12 -15.90
CA ALA A 328 22.06 32.98 -15.38
C ALA A 328 22.23 33.03 -13.86
N MET A 329 22.44 34.22 -13.29
CA MET A 329 22.51 34.42 -11.84
C MET A 329 21.19 34.01 -11.14
N ILE A 330 20.05 34.46 -11.66
CA ILE A 330 18.72 34.12 -11.10
C ILE A 330 18.44 32.62 -11.23
N VAL A 331 18.76 32.01 -12.37
CA VAL A 331 18.62 30.56 -12.56
C VAL A 331 19.50 29.79 -11.57
N GLN A 332 20.73 30.22 -11.31
CA GLN A 332 21.60 29.60 -10.31
C GLN A 332 21.01 29.67 -8.91
N GLN A 333 20.36 30.78 -8.54
CA GLN A 333 19.66 30.90 -7.25
C GLN A 333 18.46 29.97 -7.16
N ALA A 334 17.66 29.87 -8.23
CA ALA A 334 16.52 28.97 -8.30
C ALA A 334 16.96 27.50 -8.15
N ILE A 335 18.03 27.11 -8.84
CA ILE A 335 18.61 25.77 -8.72
C ILE A 335 19.15 25.53 -7.31
N ALA A 336 19.89 26.47 -6.72
CA ALA A 336 20.40 26.34 -5.37
C ALA A 336 19.27 26.16 -4.35
N LEU A 337 18.19 26.94 -4.47
CA LEU A 337 17.01 26.82 -3.64
C LEU A 337 16.31 25.46 -3.83
N GLY A 338 16.20 24.99 -5.07
CA GLY A 338 15.65 23.67 -5.39
C GLY A 338 16.48 22.52 -4.83
N VAL A 339 17.82 22.62 -4.85
CA VAL A 339 18.72 21.64 -4.24
C VAL A 339 18.56 21.60 -2.73
N ILE A 340 18.57 22.75 -2.07
CA ILE A 340 18.37 22.84 -0.61
C ILE A 340 16.99 22.28 -0.24
N GLY A 341 15.94 22.70 -0.94
CA GLY A 341 14.59 22.22 -0.73
C GLY A 341 14.49 20.71 -0.91
N PHE A 342 15.09 20.15 -1.95
CA PHE A 342 15.09 18.71 -2.16
C PHE A 342 15.85 17.94 -1.07
N VAL A 343 17.02 18.43 -0.64
CA VAL A 343 17.79 17.78 0.43
C VAL A 343 17.00 17.79 1.73
N VAL A 344 16.46 18.94 2.13
CA VAL A 344 15.60 19.06 3.31
C VAL A 344 14.37 18.15 3.17
N GLY A 345 13.70 18.18 2.02
CA GLY A 345 12.52 17.36 1.78
C GLY A 345 12.79 15.87 1.83
N LYS A 346 13.91 15.40 1.27
CA LYS A 346 14.33 13.99 1.36
C LYS A 346 14.63 13.58 2.80
N ILE A 347 15.33 14.43 3.56
CA ILE A 347 15.60 14.21 4.98
C ILE A 347 14.27 14.10 5.75
N THR A 348 13.36 15.06 5.55
CA THR A 348 12.04 15.05 6.19
C THR A 348 11.23 13.80 5.83
N ALA A 349 11.19 13.44 4.55
CA ALA A 349 10.47 12.27 4.07
C ALA A 349 10.99 10.97 4.69
N THR A 350 12.32 10.84 4.81
CA THR A 350 12.97 9.60 5.28
C THR A 350 12.97 9.49 6.80
N LEU A 351 13.30 10.57 7.52
CA LEU A 351 13.50 10.54 8.97
C LEU A 351 12.21 10.77 9.78
N PHE A 352 11.27 11.55 9.24
CA PHE A 352 10.06 11.93 9.98
C PHE A 352 8.82 11.28 9.39
N MET A 353 8.60 11.37 8.07
CA MET A 353 7.36 10.85 7.49
C MET A 353 7.34 9.33 7.39
N ALA A 354 8.40 8.68 6.90
CA ALA A 354 8.44 7.22 6.77
C ALA A 354 8.18 6.44 8.08
N PRO A 355 8.73 6.82 9.26
CA PRO A 355 8.46 6.09 10.50
C PRO A 355 7.12 6.44 11.17
N ILE A 356 6.57 7.65 10.93
CA ILE A 356 5.32 8.09 11.56
C ILE A 356 4.09 7.65 10.75
N PHE A 357 4.24 7.48 9.44
CA PHE A 357 3.10 7.17 8.59
C PHE A 357 2.61 5.73 8.83
N PRO A 358 1.29 5.50 9.02
CA PRO A 358 0.74 4.18 9.36
C PRO A 358 0.82 3.17 8.21
N LYS A 359 1.13 3.61 6.98
CA LYS A 359 1.30 2.75 5.81
C LYS A 359 2.77 2.69 5.38
N TYR A 360 3.16 1.59 4.77
CA TYR A 360 4.50 1.39 4.24
C TYR A 360 4.85 2.45 3.19
N VAL A 361 5.92 3.20 3.43
CA VAL A 361 6.42 4.23 2.50
C VAL A 361 7.68 3.68 1.82
N LEU A 362 7.59 3.40 0.52
CA LEU A 362 8.71 2.88 -0.26
C LEU A 362 9.41 4.02 -1.01
N LEU A 363 10.54 4.47 -0.48
CA LEU A 363 11.38 5.50 -1.11
C LEU A 363 12.50 4.85 -1.92
N GLU A 364 12.26 4.60 -3.21
CA GLU A 364 13.31 4.08 -4.09
C GLU A 364 14.34 5.16 -4.48
N PRO A 365 15.63 4.82 -4.61
CA PRO A 365 16.65 5.76 -5.06
C PRO A 365 16.34 6.37 -6.44
N LEU A 366 15.78 5.57 -7.35
CA LEU A 366 15.44 6.02 -8.70
C LEU A 366 14.33 7.08 -8.72
N ASP A 367 13.35 6.96 -7.82
CA ASP A 367 12.28 7.95 -7.68
C ASP A 367 12.77 9.23 -7.05
N SER A 368 13.71 9.14 -6.11
CA SER A 368 14.39 10.32 -5.58
C SER A 368 15.07 11.10 -6.70
N VAL A 369 15.73 10.41 -7.64
CA VAL A 369 16.38 11.04 -8.79
C VAL A 369 15.36 11.68 -9.74
N ARG A 370 14.26 10.97 -10.04
CA ARG A 370 13.16 11.53 -10.87
C ARG A 370 12.51 12.74 -10.20
N GLY A 371 12.23 12.65 -8.90
CA GLY A 371 11.69 13.75 -8.10
C GLY A 371 12.62 14.95 -8.07
N PHE A 372 13.93 14.73 -7.91
CA PHE A 372 14.93 15.79 -8.00
C PHE A 372 14.91 16.49 -9.37
N ALA A 373 14.88 15.73 -10.47
CA ALA A 373 14.82 16.30 -11.81
C ALA A 373 13.55 17.15 -12.02
N ILE A 374 12.40 16.68 -11.52
CA ILE A 374 11.14 17.42 -11.58
C ILE A 374 11.22 18.73 -10.76
N VAL A 375 11.76 18.68 -9.54
CA VAL A 375 11.93 19.87 -8.69
C VAL A 375 12.81 20.90 -9.38
N ILE A 376 13.96 20.49 -9.93
CA ILE A 376 14.85 21.39 -10.66
C ILE A 376 14.16 21.99 -11.87
N LEU A 377 13.43 21.18 -12.64
CA LEU A 377 12.66 21.67 -13.79
C LEU A 377 11.63 22.73 -13.37
N ILE A 378 10.88 22.48 -12.30
CA ILE A 378 9.91 23.44 -11.74
C ILE A 378 10.62 24.73 -11.31
N CYS A 379 11.74 24.64 -10.58
CA CYS A 379 12.48 25.83 -10.13
C CYS A 379 12.97 26.67 -11.31
N VAL A 380 13.50 26.04 -12.35
CA VAL A 380 13.95 26.73 -13.57
C VAL A 380 12.77 27.40 -14.28
N LEU A 381 11.65 26.70 -14.47
CA LEU A 381 10.45 27.27 -15.11
C LEU A 381 9.87 28.42 -14.30
N SER A 382 9.76 28.28 -12.97
CA SER A 382 9.29 29.33 -12.07
C SER A 382 10.17 30.58 -12.09
N SER A 383 11.48 30.43 -12.32
CA SER A 383 12.41 31.56 -12.40
C SER A 383 12.16 32.48 -13.60
N ALA A 384 11.46 32.00 -14.65
CA ALA A 384 11.20 32.78 -15.85
C ALA A 384 10.42 34.08 -15.57
N ILE A 385 9.49 34.05 -14.62
CA ILE A 385 8.71 35.23 -14.20
C ILE A 385 9.63 36.29 -13.57
N ALA A 386 10.53 35.86 -12.68
CA ALA A 386 11.48 36.75 -12.02
C ALA A 386 12.54 37.30 -12.98
N ILE A 387 13.03 36.48 -13.91
CA ILE A 387 13.94 36.91 -14.98
C ILE A 387 13.26 38.01 -15.81
N ARG A 388 12.00 37.84 -16.20
CA ARG A 388 11.27 38.86 -16.97
C ARG A 388 11.16 40.19 -16.21
N ALA A 389 10.96 40.15 -14.90
CA ALA A 389 10.94 41.34 -14.06
C ALA A 389 12.33 42.01 -13.98
N ALA A 390 13.39 41.26 -13.70
CA ALA A 390 14.77 41.77 -13.64
C ALA A 390 15.23 42.42 -14.95
N LEU A 391 14.85 41.80 -16.08
CA LEU A 391 15.24 42.30 -17.40
C LEU A 391 14.52 43.60 -17.78
N LYS A 392 13.35 43.89 -17.21
CA LYS A 392 12.59 45.13 -17.43
C LYS A 392 13.08 46.33 -16.60
N VAL A 393 13.91 46.11 -15.57
CA VAL A 393 14.48 47.17 -14.74
C VAL A 393 15.29 48.16 -15.59
N ASP A 394 15.00 49.45 -15.45
CA ASP A 394 15.70 50.54 -16.14
C ASP A 394 17.03 50.85 -15.42
N PRO A 395 18.18 50.95 -16.12
CA PRO A 395 19.44 51.40 -15.53
C PRO A 395 19.34 52.74 -14.78
N ALA A 396 18.43 53.64 -15.15
CA ALA A 396 18.23 54.93 -14.50
C ALA A 396 17.77 54.81 -13.04
N GLU A 397 17.06 53.73 -12.67
CA GLU A 397 16.64 53.47 -11.28
C GLU A 397 17.84 53.31 -10.31
N ALA A 398 19.06 53.06 -10.82
CA ALA A 398 20.28 53.00 -10.03
C ALA A 398 20.66 54.33 -9.37
N ILE A 399 20.28 55.47 -9.98
CA ILE A 399 20.78 56.81 -9.63
C ILE A 399 19.75 57.62 -8.83
N GLY A 400 18.53 57.09 -8.62
CA GLY A 400 17.51 57.72 -7.78
C GLY A 400 16.17 58.00 -8.45
N GLY A 401 16.00 57.62 -9.72
CA GLY A 401 14.85 58.02 -10.54
C GLY A 401 15.13 59.30 -11.30
#